data_AF-A0A382UDF0-F1
#
_entry.id   AF-A0A382UDF0-F1
#
_cell.length_a   1.000
_cell.length_b   1.000
_cell.length_c   1.000
_cell.angle_alpha   90.00
_cell.angle_beta   90.00
_cell.angle_gamma   90.00
#
_symmetry.space_group_name_H-M   'P 1'
#
loop_
_entity.id
_entity.type
_entity.pdbx_description
1 polymer ?
#
loop_
_entity_poly.entity_id
_entity_poly.type
_entity_poly.pdbx_seq_one_letter_code
_entity_poly.pdbx_strand_id
1 'polypeptide(L)'
;MEIKIHARNIDSRLKIALYAMTEFAMARLVPSNRLRNNVSINVHLKHHEENGEAMLEDYADRYRPRDFKVIIDHHRAEIDDYNRERSSTEWGHMILRTLAHELVHVKQYITGDLSWRDKGMLWKGEVYSPEYLTEQLETPYEIEAYGREKGLLISFFIKWKEIEKELGMEYEF
;
A
#
# COMPACT_ATOMS: atom_id res chain seq x y z
N MET A 1 -11.65 10.86 -1.43
CA MET A 1 -10.66 10.29 -0.51
C MET A 1 -9.63 11.37 -0.25
N GLU A 2 -9.12 11.46 0.97
CA GLU A 2 -7.98 12.33 1.26
C GLU A 2 -6.71 11.49 1.21
N ILE A 3 -5.69 11.94 0.48
CA ILE A 3 -4.39 11.28 0.42
C ILE A 3 -3.30 12.32 0.71
N LYS A 4 -2.37 11.96 1.60
CA LYS A 4 -1.15 12.73 1.83
C LYS A 4 0.06 11.85 1.61
N ILE A 5 1.04 12.37 0.87
CA ILE A 5 2.31 11.69 0.63
C ILE A 5 3.41 12.39 1.43
N HIS A 6 3.99 11.67 2.38
CA HIS A 6 5.08 12.12 3.24
C HIS A 6 6.37 11.44 2.82
N ALA A 7 7.11 12.11 1.93
CA ALA A 7 8.35 11.59 1.37
C ALA A 7 9.41 12.71 1.30
N ARG A 8 10.53 12.55 2.02
CA ARG A 8 11.68 13.47 2.02
C ARG A 8 12.74 12.97 1.04
N ASN A 9 13.37 13.89 0.29
CA ASN A 9 14.43 13.56 -0.68
C ASN A 9 14.02 12.54 -1.78
N ILE A 10 12.73 12.38 -2.02
CA ILE A 10 12.17 11.60 -3.12
C ILE A 10 11.79 12.56 -4.26
N ASP A 11 12.01 12.15 -5.51
CA ASP A 11 11.70 12.95 -6.68
C ASP A 11 10.19 13.16 -6.86
N SER A 12 9.82 14.22 -7.58
CA SER A 12 8.42 14.60 -7.77
C SER A 12 7.63 13.55 -8.56
N ARG A 13 8.25 12.84 -9.51
CA ARG A 13 7.56 11.84 -10.34
C ARG A 13 7.13 10.66 -9.49
N LEU A 14 8.02 10.14 -8.62
CA LEU A 14 7.64 9.07 -7.70
C LEU A 14 6.55 9.52 -6.71
N LYS A 15 6.59 10.75 -6.19
CA LYS A 15 5.51 11.26 -5.32
C LYS A 15 4.15 11.29 -6.02
N ILE A 16 4.11 11.73 -7.28
CA ILE A 16 2.88 11.72 -8.08
C ILE A 16 2.43 10.29 -8.34
N ALA A 17 3.36 9.37 -8.65
CA ALA A 17 3.06 7.96 -8.85
C ALA A 17 2.48 7.30 -7.59
N LEU A 18 3.01 7.60 -6.40
CA LEU A 18 2.47 7.12 -5.12
C LEU A 18 1.04 7.59 -4.91
N TYR A 19 0.78 8.89 -5.10
CA TYR A 19 -0.57 9.46 -4.99
C TYR A 19 -1.54 8.79 -5.99
N ALA A 20 -1.15 8.72 -7.26
CA ALA A 20 -1.96 8.14 -8.32
C ALA A 20 -2.23 6.65 -8.08
N MET A 21 -1.23 5.90 -7.60
CA MET A 21 -1.37 4.49 -7.23
C MET A 21 -2.37 4.32 -6.09
N THR A 22 -2.30 5.15 -5.05
CA THR A 22 -3.25 5.12 -3.94
C THR A 22 -4.69 5.37 -4.42
N GLU A 23 -4.94 6.43 -5.20
CA GLU A 23 -6.27 6.66 -5.77
C GLU A 23 -6.74 5.49 -6.65
N PHE A 24 -5.87 5.04 -7.57
CA PHE A 24 -6.18 3.98 -8.52
C PHE A 24 -6.53 2.66 -7.83
N ALA A 25 -5.67 2.19 -6.92
CA ALA A 25 -5.87 0.92 -6.23
C ALA A 25 -7.11 0.97 -5.34
N MET A 26 -7.30 2.05 -4.57
CA MET A 26 -8.47 2.17 -3.71
C MET A 26 -9.78 2.26 -4.50
N ALA A 27 -9.80 2.94 -5.65
CA ALA A 27 -10.98 2.97 -6.53
C ALA A 27 -11.37 1.57 -7.04
N ARG A 28 -10.39 0.70 -7.26
CA ARG A 28 -10.61 -0.68 -7.73
C ARG A 28 -10.95 -1.64 -6.60
N LEU A 29 -10.32 -1.48 -5.45
CA LEU A 29 -10.50 -2.34 -4.26
C LEU A 29 -11.80 -2.02 -3.51
N VAL A 30 -12.19 -0.75 -3.46
CA VAL A 30 -13.37 -0.27 -2.73
C VAL A 30 -14.27 0.54 -3.68
N PRO A 31 -15.08 -0.08 -4.57
CA PRO A 31 -15.81 0.63 -5.63
C PRO A 31 -16.79 1.72 -5.16
N SER A 32 -17.23 1.66 -3.90
CA SER A 32 -18.16 2.66 -3.32
C SER A 32 -17.50 4.03 -3.14
N ASN A 33 -17.86 4.99 -4.01
CA ASN A 33 -17.41 6.39 -3.90
C ASN A 33 -17.77 7.02 -2.56
N ARG A 34 -19.00 6.78 -2.08
CA ARG A 34 -19.47 7.29 -0.77
C ARG A 34 -18.55 6.84 0.36
N LEU A 35 -18.07 5.61 0.31
CA LEU A 35 -17.17 5.08 1.33
C LEU A 35 -15.78 5.72 1.21
N ARG A 36 -15.18 5.72 0.01
CA ARG A 36 -13.85 6.30 -0.22
C ARG A 36 -13.80 7.81 0.04
N ASN A 37 -14.90 8.53 -0.12
CA ASN A 37 -14.97 9.96 0.20
C ASN A 37 -14.80 10.26 1.69
N ASN A 38 -15.01 9.27 2.56
CA ASN A 38 -14.83 9.38 3.99
C ASN A 38 -13.58 8.63 4.47
N VAL A 39 -12.59 8.42 3.60
CA VAL A 39 -11.33 7.74 3.93
C VAL A 39 -10.18 8.71 3.75
N SER A 40 -9.24 8.69 4.68
CA SER A 40 -7.95 9.38 4.66
C SER A 40 -6.81 8.36 4.70
N ILE A 41 -5.82 8.51 3.81
CA ILE A 41 -4.64 7.65 3.75
C ILE A 41 -3.38 8.52 3.72
N ASN A 42 -2.57 8.41 4.76
CA ASN A 42 -1.25 9.05 4.86
C ASN A 42 -0.18 8.03 4.48
N VAL A 43 0.46 8.20 3.32
CA VAL A 43 1.55 7.33 2.86
C VAL A 43 2.89 7.95 3.27
N HIS A 44 3.69 7.21 4.04
CA HIS A 44 4.98 7.64 4.56
C HIS A 44 6.10 6.80 3.97
N LEU A 45 7.07 7.44 3.32
CA LEU A 45 8.34 6.84 2.96
C LEU A 45 9.34 7.10 4.08
N LYS A 46 9.68 6.06 4.85
CA LYS A 46 10.62 6.12 5.98
C LYS A 46 11.07 4.72 6.40
N HIS A 47 12.13 4.62 7.19
CA HIS A 47 12.57 3.36 7.78
C HIS A 47 11.47 2.65 8.58
N HIS A 48 11.43 1.32 8.47
CA HIS A 48 10.49 0.45 9.14
C HIS A 48 11.10 -0.95 9.38
N GLU A 49 10.54 -1.70 10.33
CA GLU A 49 11.00 -3.07 10.66
C GLU A 49 10.74 -4.05 9.51
N GLU A 50 9.69 -3.77 8.73
CA GLU A 50 9.28 -4.51 7.53
C GLU A 50 9.32 -3.64 6.27
N ASN A 51 9.12 -4.22 5.09
CA ASN A 51 9.12 -3.47 3.83
C ASN A 51 7.98 -2.45 3.73
N GLY A 52 6.83 -2.75 4.34
CA GLY A 52 5.69 -1.87 4.44
C GLY A 52 4.78 -2.27 5.60
N GLU A 53 3.87 -1.37 5.98
CA GLU A 53 2.81 -1.68 6.93
C GLU A 53 1.63 -0.70 6.76
N ALA A 54 0.41 -1.26 6.67
CA ALA A 54 -0.84 -0.52 6.80
C ALA A 54 -1.39 -0.61 8.23
N MET A 55 -1.54 0.55 8.86
CA MET A 55 -2.08 0.66 10.22
C MET A 55 -3.16 1.75 10.30
N LEU A 56 -3.95 1.68 11.37
CA LEU A 56 -4.87 2.75 11.73
C LEU A 56 -4.06 3.94 12.26
N GLU A 57 -4.53 5.16 12.00
CA GLU A 57 -4.01 6.31 12.75
C GLU A 57 -4.38 6.19 14.23
N ASP A 58 -3.55 6.75 15.12
CA ASP A 58 -3.70 6.63 16.58
C ASP A 58 -5.06 7.16 17.09
N TYR A 59 -5.65 8.09 16.36
CA TYR A 59 -6.96 8.70 16.66
C TYR A 59 -8.14 8.05 15.92
N ALA A 60 -7.90 7.04 15.09
CA ALA A 60 -8.94 6.42 14.27
C ALA A 60 -9.90 5.55 15.10
N ASP A 61 -11.15 5.46 14.64
CA ASP A 61 -12.12 4.52 15.20
C ASP A 61 -11.70 3.07 14.88
N ARG A 62 -11.31 2.31 15.90
CA ARG A 62 -10.90 0.89 15.77
C ARG A 62 -11.99 -0.06 15.27
N TYR A 63 -13.27 0.30 15.36
CA TYR A 63 -14.40 -0.52 14.92
C TYR A 63 -14.83 -0.21 13.49
N ARG A 64 -14.67 1.04 13.06
CA ARG A 64 -15.02 1.51 11.71
C ARG A 64 -13.93 2.44 11.17
N PRO A 65 -12.72 1.94 10.95
CA PRO A 65 -11.58 2.79 10.65
C PRO A 65 -11.72 3.47 9.29
N ARG A 66 -11.32 4.74 9.26
CA ARG A 66 -11.37 5.61 8.08
C ARG A 66 -10.09 6.39 7.86
N ASP A 67 -9.23 6.48 8.87
CA ASP A 67 -7.98 7.20 8.83
C ASP A 67 -6.82 6.20 8.99
N PHE A 68 -5.99 6.11 7.95
CA PHE A 68 -4.94 5.11 7.85
C PHE A 68 -3.57 5.76 7.66
N LYS A 69 -2.57 5.14 8.26
CA LYS A 69 -1.17 5.39 7.98
C LYS A 69 -0.61 4.18 7.26
N VAL A 70 -0.02 4.41 6.10
CA VAL A 70 0.70 3.39 5.33
C VAL A 70 2.17 3.77 5.34
N ILE A 71 3.04 2.89 5.81
CA ILE A 71 4.48 3.07 5.82
C ILE A 71 5.08 2.21 4.73
N ILE A 72 6.03 2.75 3.97
CA ILE A 72 6.85 2.01 3.00
C ILE A 72 8.31 2.31 3.29
N ASP A 73 9.09 1.28 3.59
CA ASP A 73 10.54 1.41 3.75
C ASP A 73 11.24 1.35 2.40
N HIS A 74 11.41 2.53 1.82
CA HIS A 74 12.11 2.68 0.55
C HIS A 74 13.62 2.38 0.62
N HIS A 75 14.22 2.33 1.80
CA HIS A 75 15.63 1.96 1.95
C HIS A 75 15.81 0.46 1.82
N ARG A 76 14.89 -0.34 2.39
CA ARG A 76 14.87 -1.80 2.20
C ARG A 76 14.63 -2.20 0.76
N ALA A 77 14.02 -1.32 -0.05
CA ALA A 77 13.85 -1.53 -1.48
C ALA A 77 15.14 -1.36 -2.30
N GLU A 78 16.24 -0.83 -1.75
CA GLU A 78 17.49 -0.59 -2.50
C GLU A 78 18.20 -1.90 -2.88
N ILE A 79 18.20 -2.89 -1.99
CA ILE A 79 18.92 -4.16 -2.17
C ILE A 79 17.93 -5.32 -2.32
N ASP A 80 18.13 -6.17 -3.32
CA ASP A 80 17.30 -7.36 -3.54
C ASP A 80 17.74 -8.58 -2.73
N ASP A 81 16.94 -9.65 -2.79
CA ASP A 81 17.17 -10.89 -2.02
C ASP A 81 18.47 -11.61 -2.42
N TYR A 82 19.10 -11.20 -3.54
CA TYR A 82 20.39 -11.68 -4.01
C TYR A 82 21.54 -10.71 -3.67
N ASN A 83 21.30 -9.74 -2.78
CA ASN A 83 22.24 -8.69 -2.39
C ASN A 83 22.71 -7.80 -3.56
N ARG A 84 21.87 -7.63 -4.59
CA ARG A 84 22.16 -6.72 -5.70
C ARG A 84 21.44 -5.39 -5.49
N GLU A 85 22.14 -4.30 -5.80
CA GLU A 85 21.55 -2.97 -5.87
C GLU A 85 20.56 -2.88 -7.03
N ARG A 86 19.32 -2.52 -6.72
CA ARG A 86 18.27 -2.31 -7.72
C ARG A 86 18.56 -1.05 -8.52
N SER A 87 18.29 -1.11 -9.83
CA SER A 87 18.20 0.11 -10.64
C SER A 87 17.08 1.03 -10.12
N SER A 88 17.13 2.31 -10.46
CA SER A 88 16.09 3.29 -10.08
C SER A 88 14.67 2.85 -10.48
N THR A 89 14.54 2.22 -11.65
CA THR A 89 13.27 1.67 -12.13
C THR A 89 12.80 0.47 -11.30
N GLU A 90 13.69 -0.50 -11.03
CA GLU A 90 13.36 -1.67 -10.19
C GLU A 90 12.99 -1.24 -8.75
N TRP A 91 13.71 -0.27 -8.21
CA TRP A 91 13.46 0.34 -6.90
C TRP A 91 12.07 0.99 -6.85
N GLY A 92 11.74 1.85 -7.82
CA GLY A 92 10.41 2.48 -7.91
C GLY A 92 9.28 1.46 -8.07
N HIS A 93 9.49 0.41 -8.86
CA HIS A 93 8.53 -0.70 -8.98
C HIS A 93 8.32 -1.43 -7.65
N MET A 94 9.38 -1.65 -6.88
CA MET A 94 9.29 -2.31 -5.58
C MET A 94 8.47 -1.49 -4.57
N ILE A 95 8.70 -0.18 -4.53
CA ILE A 95 7.94 0.74 -3.68
C ILE A 95 6.46 0.71 -4.04
N LEU A 96 6.12 0.81 -5.34
CA LEU A 96 4.74 0.78 -5.80
C LEU A 96 4.07 -0.58 -5.58
N ARG A 97 4.81 -1.69 -5.68
CA ARG A 97 4.30 -3.03 -5.35
C ARG A 97 3.98 -3.15 -3.87
N THR A 98 4.88 -2.70 -3.01
CA THR A 98 4.68 -2.69 -1.55
C THR A 98 3.48 -1.82 -1.20
N LEU A 99 3.36 -0.63 -1.80
CA LEU A 99 2.17 0.20 -1.62
C LEU A 99 0.90 -0.51 -2.08
N ALA A 100 0.93 -1.25 -3.19
CA ALA A 100 -0.21 -2.04 -3.66
C ALA A 100 -0.66 -3.07 -2.62
N HIS A 101 0.31 -3.75 -2.00
CA HIS A 101 0.12 -4.73 -0.95
C HIS A 101 -0.57 -4.08 0.26
N GLU A 102 0.01 -3.01 0.80
CA GLU A 102 -0.53 -2.31 1.96
C GLU A 102 -1.95 -1.75 1.73
N LEU A 103 -2.26 -1.31 0.51
CA LEU A 103 -3.60 -0.82 0.17
C LEU A 103 -4.66 -1.94 0.15
N VAL A 104 -4.26 -3.21 -0.04
CA VAL A 104 -5.16 -4.36 0.17
C VAL A 104 -5.51 -4.48 1.65
N HIS A 105 -4.55 -4.32 2.56
CA HIS A 105 -4.82 -4.29 4.00
C HIS A 105 -5.71 -3.11 4.41
N VAL A 106 -5.50 -1.92 3.84
CA VAL A 106 -6.42 -0.79 4.03
C VAL A 106 -7.85 -1.16 3.58
N LYS A 107 -8.01 -1.80 2.41
CA LYS A 107 -9.31 -2.33 1.98
C LYS A 107 -9.87 -3.30 3.02
N GLN A 108 -9.07 -4.22 3.54
CA GLN A 108 -9.53 -5.25 4.46
C GLN A 108 -10.02 -4.64 5.79
N TYR A 109 -9.34 -3.61 6.30
CA TYR A 109 -9.82 -2.83 7.44
C TYR A 109 -11.11 -2.08 7.15
N ILE A 110 -11.24 -1.47 5.96
CA ILE A 110 -12.45 -0.73 5.56
C ILE A 110 -13.66 -1.66 5.45
N THR A 111 -13.48 -2.87 4.90
CA THR A 111 -14.54 -3.88 4.74
C THR A 111 -14.85 -4.63 6.04
N GLY A 112 -13.97 -4.55 7.04
CA GLY A 112 -14.05 -5.31 8.27
C GLY A 112 -13.63 -6.77 8.12
N ASP A 113 -12.98 -7.12 6.99
CA ASP A 113 -12.33 -8.42 6.83
C ASP A 113 -11.15 -8.55 7.79
N LEU A 114 -10.37 -7.47 7.99
CA LEU A 114 -9.28 -7.41 8.95
C LEU A 114 -9.64 -6.45 10.08
N SER A 115 -9.34 -6.83 11.33
CA SER A 115 -9.51 -5.94 12.48
C SER A 115 -8.54 -6.28 13.61
N TRP A 116 -8.15 -5.29 14.42
CA TRP A 116 -7.34 -5.51 15.61
C TRP A 116 -8.19 -5.43 16.89
N ARG A 117 -8.15 -6.49 17.70
CA ARG A 117 -8.86 -6.58 18.98
C ARG A 117 -7.88 -6.84 20.11
N ASP A 118 -8.38 -6.78 21.34
CA ASP A 118 -7.55 -6.98 22.53
C ASP A 118 -6.93 -8.39 22.58
N LYS A 119 -7.50 -9.34 21.82
CA LYS A 119 -7.03 -10.72 21.67
C LYS A 119 -6.09 -10.93 20.46
N GLY A 120 -5.73 -9.88 19.73
CA GLY A 120 -4.86 -9.94 18.55
C GLY A 120 -5.55 -9.54 17.24
N MET A 121 -4.96 -9.97 16.12
CA MET A 121 -5.46 -9.71 14.77
C MET A 121 -6.57 -10.70 14.41
N LEU A 122 -7.66 -10.19 13.85
CA LEU A 122 -8.81 -10.98 13.43
C LEU A 122 -9.03 -10.87 11.93
N TRP A 123 -9.18 -12.03 11.30
CA TRP A 123 -9.66 -12.17 9.92
C TRP A 123 -11.09 -12.70 9.92
N LYS A 124 -12.03 -11.89 9.42
CA LYS A 124 -13.47 -12.22 9.36
C LYS A 124 -14.06 -12.72 10.69
N GLY A 125 -13.52 -12.21 11.80
CA GLY A 125 -13.95 -12.56 13.16
C GLY A 125 -13.16 -13.70 13.81
N GLU A 126 -12.28 -14.37 13.09
CA GLU A 126 -11.41 -15.44 13.61
C GLU A 126 -10.06 -14.87 14.01
N VAL A 127 -9.53 -15.28 15.17
CA VAL A 127 -8.24 -14.80 15.68
C VAL A 127 -7.10 -15.55 14.99
N TYR A 128 -6.14 -14.80 14.47
CA TYR A 128 -4.88 -15.32 13.93
C TYR A 128 -3.72 -14.77 14.76
N SER A 129 -2.86 -15.67 15.23
CA SER A 129 -1.67 -15.34 16.03
C SER A 129 -0.48 -16.21 15.60
N PRO A 130 0.02 -16.01 14.37
CA PRO A 130 1.17 -16.78 13.87
C PRO A 130 2.42 -16.46 14.71
N GLU A 131 3.24 -17.48 14.96
CA GLU A 131 4.48 -17.34 15.73
C GLU A 131 5.67 -17.09 14.80
N TYR A 132 5.60 -17.60 13.58
CA TYR A 132 6.67 -17.53 12.59
C TYR A 132 6.26 -16.76 11.35
N LEU A 133 7.23 -16.12 10.68
CA LEU A 133 7.01 -15.40 9.43
C LEU A 133 6.35 -16.29 8.36
N THR A 134 6.74 -17.57 8.27
CA THR A 134 6.13 -18.50 7.30
C THR A 134 4.64 -18.70 7.55
N GLU A 135 4.22 -18.76 8.81
CA GLU A 135 2.80 -18.87 9.18
C GLU A 135 2.07 -17.56 8.90
N GLN A 136 2.69 -16.41 9.19
CA GLN A 136 2.14 -15.10 8.87
C GLN A 136 1.84 -14.99 7.37
N LEU A 137 2.78 -15.37 6.50
CA LEU A 137 2.60 -15.36 5.04
C LEU A 137 1.47 -16.27 4.55
N GLU A 138 1.11 -17.30 5.32
CA GLU A 138 0.00 -18.22 5.02
C GLU A 138 -1.34 -17.74 5.59
N THR A 139 -1.36 -16.63 6.33
CA THR A 139 -2.62 -16.06 6.82
C THR A 139 -3.49 -15.59 5.65
N PRO A 140 -4.83 -15.67 5.77
CA PRO A 140 -5.71 -15.32 4.65
C PRO A 140 -5.59 -13.88 4.16
N TYR A 141 -5.27 -12.94 5.05
CA TYR A 141 -5.11 -11.53 4.70
C TYR A 141 -3.83 -11.27 3.89
N GLU A 142 -2.71 -11.90 4.26
CA GLU A 142 -1.45 -11.87 3.50
C GLU A 142 -1.61 -12.55 2.14
N ILE A 143 -2.24 -13.73 2.10
CA ILE A 143 -2.51 -14.44 0.84
C ILE A 143 -3.33 -13.57 -0.12
N GLU A 144 -4.36 -12.85 0.37
CA GLU A 144 -5.10 -11.90 -0.47
C GLU A 144 -4.22 -10.74 -0.94
N ALA A 145 -3.41 -10.15 -0.06
CA ALA A 145 -2.54 -9.02 -0.38
C ALA A 145 -1.50 -9.40 -1.44
N TYR A 146 -0.73 -10.47 -1.23
CA TYR A 146 0.22 -11.00 -2.21
C TYR A 146 -0.44 -11.43 -3.52
N GLY A 147 -1.64 -12.02 -3.46
CA GLY A 147 -2.39 -12.39 -4.66
C GLY A 147 -2.83 -11.19 -5.50
N ARG A 148 -3.03 -10.02 -4.89
CA ARG A 148 -3.54 -8.81 -5.55
C ARG A 148 -2.46 -7.81 -5.93
N GLU A 149 -1.36 -7.71 -5.19
CA GLU A 149 -0.34 -6.65 -5.36
C GLU A 149 0.17 -6.56 -6.81
N LYS A 150 0.43 -7.72 -7.44
CA LYS A 150 0.95 -7.79 -8.81
C LYS A 150 -0.09 -7.33 -9.84
N GLY A 151 -1.33 -7.73 -9.65
CA GLY A 151 -2.44 -7.33 -10.51
C GLY A 151 -2.71 -5.83 -10.44
N LEU A 152 -2.64 -5.25 -9.24
CA LEU A 152 -2.77 -3.82 -9.01
C LEU A 152 -1.60 -3.05 -9.65
N LEU A 153 -0.37 -3.49 -9.44
CA LEU A 153 0.83 -2.87 -10.01
C LEU A 153 0.80 -2.83 -11.54
N ILE A 154 0.54 -3.97 -12.20
CA ILE A 154 0.50 -4.05 -13.66
C ILE A 154 -0.60 -3.17 -14.22
N SER A 155 -1.80 -3.20 -13.60
CA SER A 155 -2.91 -2.36 -14.04
C SER A 155 -2.60 -0.87 -13.83
N PHE A 156 -1.91 -0.53 -12.75
CA PHE A 156 -1.46 0.83 -12.49
C PHE A 156 -0.44 1.29 -13.52
N PHE A 157 0.53 0.49 -13.94
CA PHE A 157 1.49 0.91 -14.97
C PHE A 157 0.84 1.24 -16.31
N ILE A 158 -0.26 0.55 -16.68
CA ILE A 158 -1.04 0.92 -17.85
C ILE A 158 -1.65 2.32 -17.65
N LYS A 159 -2.30 2.55 -16.49
CA LYS A 159 -2.90 3.85 -16.18
C LYS A 159 -1.87 4.96 -16.04
N TRP A 160 -0.69 4.65 -15.50
CA TRP A 160 0.39 5.58 -15.27
C TRP A 160 0.92 6.16 -16.58
N LYS A 161 1.06 5.34 -17.63
CA LYS A 161 1.41 5.84 -18.98
C LYS A 161 0.41 6.86 -19.51
N GLU A 162 -0.88 6.67 -19.26
CA GLU A 162 -1.91 7.66 -19.62
C GLU A 162 -1.73 8.95 -18.84
N ILE A 163 -1.49 8.86 -17.52
CA ILE A 163 -1.27 10.01 -16.63
C ILE A 163 -0.01 10.79 -17.06
N GLU A 164 1.09 10.09 -17.36
CA GLU A 164 2.33 10.74 -17.81
C GLU A 164 2.12 11.54 -19.08
N LYS A 165 1.34 10.99 -20.03
CA LYS A 165 0.97 11.68 -21.25
C LYS A 165 0.11 12.91 -20.98
N GLU A 166 -0.92 12.78 -20.14
CA GLU A 166 -1.82 13.89 -19.78
C GLU A 166 -1.08 15.01 -19.05
N LEU A 167 -0.08 14.68 -18.24
CA LEU A 167 0.74 15.64 -17.50
C LEU A 167 1.92 16.18 -18.31
N GLY A 168 2.11 15.75 -19.57
CA GLY A 168 3.24 16.17 -20.39
C GLY A 168 4.60 15.73 -19.81
N MET A 169 4.63 14.60 -19.11
CA MET A 169 5.82 14.00 -18.50
C MET A 169 6.53 13.00 -19.44
N GLU A 170 6.07 12.88 -20.70
CA GLU A 170 6.76 12.11 -21.72
C GLU A 170 8.13 12.76 -22.01
N TYR A 171 9.21 12.00 -21.85
CA TYR A 171 10.52 12.43 -22.33
C TYR A 171 10.63 12.09 -23.82
N GLU A 172 11.03 13.06 -24.64
CA GLU A 172 11.62 12.77 -25.94
C GLU A 172 12.93 12.01 -25.69
N PHE A 173 13.06 10.82 -26.28
CA PHE A 173 14.29 10.03 -26.27
C PHE A 173 15.31 10.58 -27.28
#